data_AF-A0A069CT38-F1
#
_entry.id   AF-A0A069CT38-F1
#
_cell.length_a   1.000
_cell.length_b   1.000
_cell.length_c   1.000
_cell.angle_alpha   90.00
_cell.angle_beta   90.00
_cell.angle_gamma   90.00
#
_symmetry.space_group_name_H-M   'P 1'
#
loop_
_entity.id
_entity.type
_entity.pdbx_description
1 polymer ?
#
loop_
_entity_poly.entity_id
_entity_poly.type
_entity_poly.pdbx_seq_one_letter_code
_entity_poly.pdbx_strand_id
1 'polypeptide(L)'
;MREKKTDWKKINAAVASSYVELNPKSIPFNLFEEIKKIQNFNISSYQEISKVLHIDVESLKQKFHSNSDDAFIRKFHDNTTGKDLFTVFYNDDPLRLPIGRIRFSIAHELGHYFLGHLNKSETQLDRGGLSEDFYDELEDEANNFASLFLINPIFITEQDNAKSIEKKFDVSTQAAKVAYRRIKAHPFIKRQWKERLISDSKISFIIRKNYTEHLPGYGYKSFFEGFKIKFLPFIVCNNCNSFSFTFSDEVAFCPVCASKDIRLEDKTAKFHETEEQKLFEYKKFNVAGKPSHLSEECPNCGSEIDYQSNFCEICGLFLINRCTGQDEMNFARNKSTNEFLYLTVYGPFGNDDARIDVTSKNLLSNTNFQTDCDYACSGKARYCAKCGSVTTFYVQSLFDNWQEEKMNAALPADLPF
;
A
#
# COMPACT_ATOMS: atom_id res chain seq x y z
N MET A 1 6.10 44.39 15.43
CA MET A 1 6.82 43.18 15.00
C MET A 1 6.73 43.12 13.48
N ARG A 2 7.87 43.20 12.76
CA ARG A 2 7.85 42.93 11.31
C ARG A 2 7.53 41.45 11.15
N GLU A 3 6.53 41.10 10.34
CA GLU A 3 6.31 39.71 9.93
C GLU A 3 7.64 39.16 9.40
N LYS A 4 8.20 38.17 10.10
CA LYS A 4 9.43 37.50 9.66
C LYS A 4 9.14 36.84 8.33
N LYS A 5 9.91 37.22 7.31
CA LYS A 5 9.65 36.82 5.92
C LYS A 5 10.43 35.54 5.62
N THR A 6 9.73 34.44 5.45
CA THR A 6 10.28 33.15 4.97
C THR A 6 11.18 33.36 3.75
N ASP A 7 12.41 32.83 3.77
CA ASP A 7 13.35 32.90 2.64
C ASP A 7 12.98 31.87 1.55
N TRP A 8 11.94 32.20 0.80
CA TRP A 8 11.50 31.40 -0.34
C TRP A 8 12.57 31.20 -1.41
N LYS A 9 13.55 32.11 -1.52
CA LYS A 9 14.61 31.98 -2.53
C LYS A 9 15.56 30.84 -2.13
N LYS A 10 15.96 30.78 -0.86
CA LYS A 10 16.76 29.69 -0.30
C LYS A 10 16.03 28.36 -0.42
N ILE A 11 14.77 28.31 0.01
CA ILE A 11 13.95 27.08 -0.02
C ILE A 11 13.78 26.57 -1.46
N ASN A 12 13.37 27.42 -2.41
CA ASN A 12 13.20 27.01 -3.80
C ASN A 12 14.52 26.56 -4.45
N ALA A 13 15.66 27.15 -4.06
CA ALA A 13 16.96 26.68 -4.53
C ALA A 13 17.29 25.29 -4.00
N ALA A 14 17.06 25.04 -2.71
CA ALA A 14 17.29 23.73 -2.09
C ALA A 14 16.42 22.63 -2.70
N VAL A 15 15.12 22.90 -2.90
CA VAL A 15 14.21 21.91 -3.52
C VAL A 15 14.61 21.68 -4.99
N ALA A 16 15.05 22.70 -5.73
CA ALA A 16 15.52 22.50 -7.09
C ALA A 16 16.77 21.61 -7.14
N SER A 17 17.74 21.85 -6.25
CA SER A 17 18.93 21.01 -6.11
C SER A 17 18.57 19.56 -5.75
N SER A 18 17.61 19.34 -4.85
CA SER A 18 17.20 17.98 -4.49
C SER A 18 16.54 17.24 -5.66
N TYR A 19 15.74 17.91 -6.50
CA TYR A 19 15.19 17.29 -7.71
C TYR A 19 16.26 16.97 -8.76
N VAL A 20 17.33 17.75 -8.84
CA VAL A 20 18.46 17.47 -9.73
C VAL A 20 19.27 16.26 -9.23
N GLU A 21 19.56 16.21 -7.92
CA GLU A 21 20.33 15.13 -7.32
C GLU A 21 19.58 13.79 -7.34
N LEU A 22 18.30 13.81 -6.98
CA LEU A 22 17.49 12.59 -6.88
C LEU A 22 16.94 12.14 -8.25
N ASN A 23 16.60 13.10 -9.12
CA ASN A 23 16.05 12.88 -10.45
C ASN A 23 14.84 11.91 -10.45
N PRO A 24 13.79 12.21 -9.67
CA PRO A 24 12.64 11.31 -9.53
C PRO A 24 11.94 11.11 -10.88
N LYS A 25 11.57 9.86 -11.19
CA LYS A 25 10.91 9.49 -12.45
C LYS A 25 9.39 9.46 -12.35
N SER A 26 8.86 9.46 -11.14
CA SER A 26 7.42 9.44 -10.90
C SER A 26 7.00 10.44 -9.84
N ILE A 27 5.72 10.80 -9.87
CA ILE A 27 5.06 11.53 -8.80
C ILE A 27 3.81 10.75 -8.37
N PRO A 28 3.65 10.49 -7.07
CA PRO A 28 4.69 10.51 -6.04
C PRO A 28 5.88 9.59 -6.39
N PHE A 29 7.06 9.95 -5.89
CA PHE A 29 8.24 9.08 -5.92
C PHE A 29 8.37 8.29 -4.61
N ASN A 30 9.14 7.21 -4.69
CA ASN A 30 9.55 6.39 -3.55
C ASN A 30 10.74 7.08 -2.85
N LEU A 31 10.47 7.77 -1.73
CA LEU A 31 11.47 8.43 -0.91
C LEU A 31 12.62 7.51 -0.52
N PHE A 32 12.37 6.24 -0.19
CA PHE A 32 13.44 5.33 0.22
C PHE A 32 14.41 5.03 -0.93
N GLU A 33 13.90 4.76 -2.12
CA GLU A 33 14.73 4.55 -3.32
C GLU A 33 15.45 5.83 -3.76
N GLU A 34 14.80 7.00 -3.62
CA GLU A 34 15.45 8.28 -3.89
C GLU A 34 16.58 8.55 -2.88
N ILE A 35 16.37 8.35 -1.58
CA ILE A 35 17.38 8.59 -0.53
C ILE A 35 18.62 7.72 -0.72
N LYS A 36 18.47 6.47 -1.20
CA LYS A 36 19.62 5.58 -1.51
C LYS A 36 20.60 6.15 -2.54
N LYS A 37 20.18 7.15 -3.33
CA LYS A 37 21.03 7.82 -4.32
C LYS A 37 21.96 8.87 -3.69
N ILE A 38 21.65 9.33 -2.48
CA ILE A 38 22.44 10.33 -1.75
C ILE A 38 23.68 9.65 -1.16
N GLN A 39 24.86 10.18 -1.44
CA GLN A 39 26.11 9.61 -0.93
C GLN A 39 26.24 9.82 0.58
N ASN A 40 26.69 8.79 1.31
CA ASN A 40 26.85 8.80 2.78
C ASN A 40 25.56 9.19 3.51
N PHE A 41 24.42 8.68 3.04
CA PHE A 41 23.12 8.93 3.65
C PHE A 41 22.40 7.62 3.90
N ASN A 42 21.90 7.45 5.13
CA ASN A 42 21.14 6.29 5.55
C ASN A 42 19.75 6.71 6.03
N ILE A 43 18.83 5.75 6.01
CA ILE A 43 17.51 5.86 6.62
C ILE A 43 17.22 4.58 7.39
N SER A 44 16.68 4.69 8.60
CA SER A 44 16.26 3.54 9.38
C SER A 44 15.04 3.88 10.23
N SER A 45 14.14 2.91 10.41
CA SER A 45 13.00 3.12 11.29
C SER A 45 13.38 2.97 12.77
N TYR A 46 12.62 3.60 13.66
CA TYR A 46 12.81 3.46 15.11
C TYR A 46 12.82 1.98 15.53
N GLN A 47 11.98 1.15 14.92
CA GLN A 47 11.84 -0.26 15.23
C GLN A 47 13.06 -1.06 14.76
N GLU A 48 13.60 -0.75 13.59
CA GLU A 48 14.83 -1.37 13.07
C GLU A 48 16.02 -1.06 13.97
N ILE A 49 16.26 0.22 14.26
CA ILE A 49 17.41 0.61 15.08
C ILE A 49 17.25 0.19 16.55
N SER A 50 16.02 0.17 17.07
CA SER A 50 15.70 -0.39 18.40
C SER A 50 16.11 -1.87 18.51
N LYS A 51 15.81 -2.67 17.49
CA LYS A 51 16.22 -4.10 17.43
C LYS A 51 17.73 -4.25 17.36
N VAL A 52 18.40 -3.45 16.53
CA VAL A 52 19.87 -3.48 16.38
C VAL A 52 20.58 -3.09 17.68
N LEU A 53 20.07 -2.08 18.39
CA LEU A 53 20.66 -1.59 19.62
C LEU A 53 20.21 -2.33 20.87
N HIS A 54 19.24 -3.24 20.76
CA HIS A 54 18.61 -3.95 21.89
C HIS A 54 18.06 -3.00 22.98
N ILE A 55 17.43 -1.90 22.56
CA ILE A 55 16.78 -0.91 23.45
C ILE A 55 15.38 -0.61 22.94
N ASP A 56 14.45 -0.22 23.81
CA ASP A 56 13.12 0.23 23.38
C ASP A 56 13.17 1.62 22.69
N VAL A 57 12.07 2.00 22.04
CA VAL A 57 11.99 3.26 21.27
C VAL A 57 12.12 4.51 22.14
N GLU A 58 11.65 4.48 23.40
CA GLU A 58 11.80 5.63 24.31
C GLU A 58 13.26 5.78 24.75
N SER A 59 13.91 4.67 25.12
CA SER A 59 15.34 4.64 25.41
C SER A 59 16.19 5.09 24.20
N LEU A 60 15.74 4.76 22.98
CA LEU A 60 16.39 5.21 21.74
C LEU A 60 16.31 6.73 21.58
N LYS A 61 15.12 7.31 21.73
CA LYS A 61 14.91 8.77 21.68
C LYS A 61 15.77 9.49 22.72
N GLN A 62 15.83 8.97 23.94
CA GLN A 62 16.69 9.49 25.01
C GLN A 62 18.17 9.40 24.64
N LYS A 63 18.63 8.25 24.13
CA LYS A 63 20.03 8.04 23.68
C LYS A 63 20.44 9.02 22.58
N PHE A 64 19.51 9.38 21.72
CA PHE A 64 19.70 10.36 20.66
C PHE A 64 19.16 11.75 21.02
N HIS A 65 18.99 12.09 22.31
CA HIS A 65 18.50 13.40 22.79
C HIS A 65 17.42 14.01 21.89
N SER A 66 16.48 13.20 21.42
CA SER A 66 15.45 13.59 20.47
C SER A 66 14.11 13.51 21.16
N ASN A 67 13.40 14.63 21.16
CA ASN A 67 12.00 14.71 21.62
C ASN A 67 11.01 14.50 20.46
N SER A 68 11.49 14.17 19.25
CA SER A 68 10.63 14.01 18.09
C SER A 68 9.96 12.65 18.09
N ASP A 69 8.63 12.67 18.14
CA ASP A 69 7.79 11.48 17.98
C ASP A 69 7.72 10.99 16.53
N ASP A 70 8.14 11.82 15.57
CA ASP A 70 7.90 11.59 14.15
C ASP A 70 9.16 11.14 13.40
N ALA A 71 10.20 11.98 13.39
CA ALA A 71 11.50 11.69 12.77
C ALA A 71 12.59 12.64 13.29
N PHE A 72 13.85 12.26 13.11
CA PHE A 72 15.00 13.14 13.32
C PHE A 72 16.19 12.71 12.46
N ILE A 73 17.03 13.66 12.06
CA ILE A 73 18.29 13.39 11.36
C ILE A 73 19.51 13.56 12.26
N ARG A 74 20.49 12.69 12.09
CA ARG A 74 21.81 12.80 12.72
C ARG A 74 22.92 12.85 11.69
N LYS A 75 23.91 13.68 11.99
CA LYS A 75 25.19 13.76 11.29
C LYS A 75 26.27 13.12 12.18
N PHE A 76 27.00 12.17 11.64
CA PHE A 76 28.14 11.51 12.27
C PHE A 76 29.39 11.74 11.42
N HIS A 77 30.48 12.19 12.03
CA HIS A 77 31.75 12.34 11.33
C HIS A 77 32.58 11.06 11.45
N ASP A 78 32.82 10.38 10.33
CA ASP A 78 33.68 9.20 10.30
C ASP A 78 35.15 9.63 10.20
N ASN A 79 35.84 9.59 11.34
CA ASN A 79 37.27 9.91 11.44
C ASN A 79 38.16 9.01 10.56
N THR A 80 37.69 7.83 10.15
CA THR A 80 38.45 6.88 9.33
C THR A 80 38.46 7.30 7.87
N THR A 81 37.29 7.71 7.35
CA THR A 81 37.13 8.12 5.95
C THR A 81 37.23 9.63 5.75
N GLY A 82 37.18 10.41 6.84
CA GLY A 82 37.11 11.88 6.84
C GLY A 82 35.79 12.43 6.30
N LYS A 83 34.76 11.59 6.22
CA LYS A 83 33.46 11.93 5.60
C LYS A 83 32.37 12.01 6.65
N ASP A 84 31.40 12.87 6.38
CA ASP A 84 30.18 12.94 7.15
C ASP A 84 29.17 11.91 6.66
N LEU A 85 28.61 11.14 7.60
CA LEU A 85 27.52 10.20 7.41
C LEU A 85 26.24 10.80 7.99
N PHE A 86 25.18 10.83 7.20
CA PHE A 86 23.87 11.31 7.60
C PHE A 86 22.93 10.13 7.81
N THR A 87 22.10 10.16 8.83
CA THR A 87 21.09 9.11 9.07
C THR A 87 19.78 9.73 9.51
N VAL A 88 18.72 9.48 8.74
CA VAL A 88 17.34 9.80 9.13
C VAL A 88 16.76 8.63 9.91
N PHE A 89 16.28 8.92 11.11
CA PHE A 89 15.48 8.01 11.91
C PHE A 89 14.03 8.46 11.86
N TYR A 90 13.10 7.53 11.67
CA TYR A 90 11.68 7.85 11.60
C TYR A 90 10.81 6.82 12.30
N ASN A 91 9.69 7.28 12.84
CA ASN A 91 8.70 6.45 13.48
C ASN A 91 7.84 5.75 12.42
N ASP A 92 7.83 4.43 12.45
CA ASP A 92 7.03 3.59 11.56
C ASP A 92 5.91 2.83 12.25
N ASP A 93 5.49 3.29 13.42
CA ASP A 93 4.29 2.80 14.08
C ASP A 93 3.02 3.32 13.37
N PRO A 94 2.30 2.49 12.61
CA PRO A 94 1.11 2.94 11.88
C PRO A 94 -0.08 3.21 12.79
N LEU A 95 -0.05 2.77 14.05
CA LEU A 95 -1.08 3.11 15.03
C LEU A 95 -0.94 4.58 15.44
N ARG A 96 0.26 5.14 15.32
CA ARG A 96 0.57 6.52 15.68
C ARG A 96 0.58 7.45 14.47
N LEU A 97 1.14 7.01 13.33
CA LEU A 97 1.39 7.89 12.21
C LEU A 97 0.77 7.39 10.90
N PRO A 98 -0.11 8.19 10.25
CA PRO A 98 -0.51 7.89 8.90
C PRO A 98 0.68 8.06 7.96
N ILE A 99 0.74 7.26 6.91
CA ILE A 99 1.83 7.22 5.94
C ILE A 99 2.20 8.59 5.35
N GLY A 100 1.21 9.45 5.05
CA GLY A 100 1.46 10.79 4.54
C GLY A 100 2.20 11.68 5.56
N ARG A 101 2.03 11.44 6.86
CA ARG A 101 2.80 12.10 7.92
C ARG A 101 4.22 11.56 7.99
N ILE A 102 4.42 10.25 7.92
CA ILE A 102 5.76 9.63 7.85
C ILE A 102 6.56 10.21 6.67
N ARG A 103 5.97 10.26 5.46
CA ARG A 103 6.60 10.85 4.27
C ARG A 103 6.98 12.32 4.50
N PHE A 104 6.07 13.09 5.11
CA PHE A 104 6.33 14.51 5.41
C PHE A 104 7.47 14.67 6.41
N SER A 105 7.50 13.88 7.49
CA SER A 105 8.55 13.95 8.51
C SER A 105 9.93 13.59 7.93
N ILE A 106 10.02 12.56 7.08
CA ILE A 106 11.28 12.25 6.37
C ILE A 106 11.67 13.40 5.44
N ALA A 107 10.72 13.97 4.69
CA ALA A 107 11.00 15.10 3.81
C ALA A 107 11.43 16.37 4.56
N HIS A 108 10.93 16.56 5.78
CA HIS A 108 11.34 17.62 6.70
C HIS A 108 12.80 17.43 7.12
N GLU A 109 13.19 16.21 7.52
CA GLU A 109 14.59 15.88 7.82
C GLU A 109 15.52 16.07 6.62
N LEU A 110 15.08 15.69 5.42
CA LEU A 110 15.79 16.01 4.18
C LEU A 110 15.91 17.52 3.95
N GLY A 111 14.93 18.30 4.40
CA GLY A 111 15.00 19.76 4.41
C GLY A 111 16.19 20.26 5.22
N HIS A 112 16.38 19.76 6.45
CA HIS A 112 17.57 20.13 7.25
C HIS A 112 18.89 19.78 6.56
N TYR A 113 18.93 18.66 5.83
CA TYR A 113 20.10 18.28 5.03
C TYR A 113 20.33 19.24 3.85
N PHE A 114 19.35 19.39 2.95
CA PHE A 114 19.48 20.19 1.72
C PHE A 114 19.60 21.70 1.99
N LEU A 115 19.03 22.20 3.07
CA LEU A 115 19.16 23.59 3.50
C LEU A 115 20.46 23.85 4.27
N GLY A 116 21.27 22.80 4.51
CA GLY A 116 22.55 22.89 5.20
C GLY A 116 22.43 23.24 6.69
N HIS A 117 21.29 22.92 7.31
CA HIS A 117 21.05 23.25 8.72
C HIS A 117 22.04 22.49 9.62
N LEU A 118 22.34 21.23 9.31
CA LEU A 118 23.19 20.32 10.09
C LEU A 118 24.68 20.68 10.16
N ASN A 119 25.13 21.60 9.30
CA ASN A 119 26.53 22.06 9.24
C ASN A 119 26.76 23.34 10.04
N LYS A 120 25.70 24.00 10.48
CA LYS A 120 25.82 25.13 11.39
C LYS A 120 26.16 24.54 12.76
N SER A 121 27.32 24.93 13.31
CA SER A 121 27.83 24.57 14.64
C SER A 121 26.83 24.75 15.80
N GLU A 122 25.70 25.38 15.51
CA GLU A 122 24.62 25.76 16.41
C GLU A 122 23.43 24.77 16.40
N THR A 123 23.33 23.88 15.41
CA THR A 123 22.18 22.95 15.25
C THR A 123 22.45 21.53 15.75
N GLN A 124 23.72 21.17 15.99
CA GLN A 124 24.10 19.90 16.58
C GLN A 124 24.04 20.00 18.10
N LEU A 125 22.81 20.04 18.65
CA LEU A 125 22.43 19.81 20.05
C LEU A 125 23.34 20.35 21.19
N ASP A 126 22.68 20.91 22.21
CA ASP A 126 23.16 20.85 23.59
C ASP A 126 24.28 21.80 24.05
N ARG A 127 24.45 22.99 23.45
CA ARG A 127 25.24 24.07 24.10
C ARG A 127 24.65 25.47 23.90
N GLY A 128 23.47 25.71 24.48
CA GLY A 128 22.98 27.03 24.94
C GLY A 128 23.31 28.28 24.10
N GLY A 129 23.09 28.27 22.78
CA GLY A 129 23.58 29.34 21.90
C GLY A 129 22.59 29.89 20.86
N LEU A 130 21.44 29.27 20.62
CA LEU A 130 20.45 29.80 19.68
C LEU A 130 19.31 30.49 20.42
N SER A 131 18.91 31.67 19.97
CA SER A 131 17.60 32.22 20.33
C SER A 131 16.52 31.31 19.78
N GLU A 132 15.47 31.04 20.56
CA GLU A 132 14.26 30.29 20.17
C GLU A 132 13.77 30.71 18.77
N ASP A 133 13.74 32.02 18.54
CA ASP A 133 13.47 32.71 17.27
C ASP A 133 14.24 32.21 16.03
N PHE A 134 15.49 31.76 16.16
CA PHE A 134 16.31 31.28 15.05
C PHE A 134 16.10 29.78 14.82
N TYR A 135 15.84 29.03 15.89
CA TYR A 135 15.47 27.63 15.77
C TYR A 135 14.13 27.51 15.01
N ASP A 136 13.15 28.33 15.38
CA ASP A 136 11.85 28.40 14.71
C ASP A 136 11.98 28.71 13.21
N GLU A 137 12.92 29.60 12.83
CA GLU A 137 13.19 29.91 11.42
C GLU A 137 13.71 28.70 10.63
N LEU A 138 14.62 27.90 11.22
CA LEU A 138 15.17 26.72 10.55
C LEU A 138 14.11 25.61 10.39
N GLU A 139 13.27 25.42 11.40
CA GLU A 139 12.13 24.48 11.40
C GLU A 139 11.07 24.90 10.36
N ASP A 140 10.74 26.19 10.30
CA ASP A 140 9.81 26.74 9.30
C ASP A 140 10.33 26.55 7.87
N GLU A 141 11.63 26.77 7.66
CA GLU A 141 12.27 26.51 6.36
C GLU A 141 12.23 25.02 5.99
N ALA A 142 12.52 24.12 6.93
CA ALA A 142 12.46 22.67 6.71
C ALA A 142 11.02 22.19 6.40
N ASN A 143 10.02 22.70 7.12
CA ASN A 143 8.61 22.46 6.85
C ASN A 143 8.18 22.91 5.44
N ASN A 144 8.61 24.11 5.04
CA ASN A 144 8.31 24.63 3.71
C ASN A 144 9.03 23.86 2.62
N PHE A 145 10.28 23.44 2.86
CA PHE A 145 11.02 22.54 1.98
C PHE A 145 10.26 21.23 1.78
N ALA A 146 9.91 20.52 2.87
CA ALA A 146 9.21 19.25 2.81
C ALA A 146 7.92 19.34 1.98
N SER A 147 7.16 20.40 2.23
CA SER A 147 5.92 20.67 1.51
C SER A 147 6.13 20.92 0.01
N LEU A 148 7.17 21.67 -0.40
CA LEU A 148 7.47 21.91 -1.82
C LEU A 148 8.14 20.71 -2.49
N PHE A 149 8.92 19.94 -1.74
CA PHE A 149 9.61 18.75 -2.21
C PHE A 149 8.63 17.64 -2.57
N LEU A 150 7.68 17.36 -1.67
CA LEU A 150 6.64 16.35 -1.92
C LEU A 150 5.56 16.86 -2.88
N ILE A 151 5.15 18.13 -2.75
CA ILE A 151 4.06 18.73 -3.53
C ILE A 151 4.65 19.81 -4.43
N ASN A 152 5.38 19.39 -5.46
CA ASN A 152 6.04 20.33 -6.36
C ASN A 152 5.00 21.13 -7.17
N PRO A 153 4.94 22.47 -7.02
CA PRO A 153 3.92 23.30 -7.67
C PRO A 153 3.92 23.25 -9.20
N ILE A 154 5.02 22.82 -9.83
CA ILE A 154 5.08 22.66 -11.28
C ILE A 154 4.07 21.63 -11.79
N PHE A 155 3.78 20.61 -10.98
CA PHE A 155 2.86 19.53 -11.32
C PHE A 155 1.41 19.85 -10.92
N ILE A 156 1.11 21.03 -10.40
CA ILE A 156 -0.25 21.44 -10.01
C ILE A 156 -0.86 22.29 -11.12
N THR A 157 -2.03 21.89 -11.61
CA THR A 157 -2.78 22.62 -12.65
C THR A 157 -3.83 23.54 -12.02
N GLU A 158 -4.51 24.35 -12.84
CA GLU A 158 -5.59 25.21 -12.37
C GLU A 158 -6.86 24.41 -12.02
N GLN A 159 -7.01 23.21 -12.57
CA GLN A 159 -8.12 22.29 -12.29
C GLN A 159 -7.91 21.51 -10.99
N ASP A 160 -6.67 21.46 -10.49
CA ASP A 160 -6.35 20.75 -9.26
C ASP A 160 -7.00 21.42 -8.04
N ASN A 161 -7.56 20.60 -7.15
CA ASN A 161 -8.08 21.01 -5.85
C ASN A 161 -7.38 20.22 -4.74
N ALA A 162 -7.68 20.51 -3.48
CA ALA A 162 -7.01 19.81 -2.36
C ALA A 162 -7.16 18.28 -2.42
N LYS A 163 -8.29 17.75 -2.89
CA LYS A 163 -8.52 16.29 -3.00
C LYS A 163 -7.73 15.67 -4.16
N SER A 164 -7.61 16.36 -5.29
CA SER A 164 -6.77 15.87 -6.40
C SER A 164 -5.29 15.93 -6.04
N ILE A 165 -4.85 17.00 -5.36
CA ILE A 165 -3.47 17.14 -4.85
C ILE A 165 -3.15 16.01 -3.85
N GLU A 166 -4.04 15.75 -2.90
CA GLU A 166 -3.88 14.65 -1.93
C GLU A 166 -3.57 13.32 -2.63
N LYS A 167 -4.40 12.95 -3.62
CA LYS A 167 -4.23 11.71 -4.40
C LYS A 167 -3.00 11.73 -5.29
N LYS A 168 -2.72 12.86 -5.94
CA LYS A 168 -1.66 13.01 -6.94
C LYS A 168 -0.26 12.96 -6.34
N PHE A 169 -0.11 13.37 -5.08
CA PHE A 169 1.20 13.43 -4.41
C PHE A 169 1.32 12.47 -3.20
N ASP A 170 0.27 11.68 -2.92
CA ASP A 170 0.17 10.78 -1.75
C ASP A 170 0.58 11.45 -0.42
N VAL A 171 -0.09 12.56 -0.13
CA VAL A 171 0.11 13.36 1.09
C VAL A 171 -1.17 13.38 1.92
N SER A 172 -1.09 13.84 3.17
CA SER A 172 -2.29 14.01 3.98
C SER A 172 -3.22 15.09 3.42
N THR A 173 -4.53 14.97 3.69
CA THR A 173 -5.52 16.00 3.34
C THR A 173 -5.11 17.39 3.88
N GLN A 174 -4.51 17.44 5.06
CA GLN A 174 -4.02 18.68 5.66
C GLN A 174 -2.88 19.29 4.84
N ALA A 175 -1.86 18.50 4.48
CA ALA A 175 -0.75 18.96 3.65
C ALA A 175 -1.22 19.44 2.28
N ALA A 176 -2.17 18.72 1.66
CA ALA A 176 -2.75 19.10 0.38
C ALA A 176 -3.52 20.45 0.46
N LYS A 177 -4.31 20.66 1.52
CA LYS A 177 -5.01 21.94 1.76
C LYS A 177 -4.03 23.10 1.95
N VAL A 178 -2.96 22.90 2.70
CA VAL A 178 -1.91 23.91 2.91
C VAL A 178 -1.24 24.26 1.58
N ALA A 179 -0.83 23.26 0.80
CA ALA A 179 -0.20 23.47 -0.50
C ALA A 179 -1.13 24.19 -1.49
N TYR A 180 -2.41 23.80 -1.55
CA TYR A 180 -3.41 24.45 -2.40
C TYR A 180 -3.58 25.94 -2.06
N ARG A 181 -3.69 26.28 -0.77
CA ARG A 181 -3.77 27.68 -0.32
C ARG A 181 -2.51 28.48 -0.66
N ARG A 182 -1.33 27.89 -0.42
CA ARG A 182 -0.03 28.52 -0.72
C ARG A 182 0.11 28.85 -2.21
N ILE A 183 -0.24 27.93 -3.09
CA ILE A 183 -0.11 28.14 -4.54
C ILE A 183 -1.05 29.24 -5.03
N LYS A 184 -2.26 29.33 -4.46
CA LYS A 184 -3.19 30.43 -4.74
C LYS A 184 -2.69 31.78 -4.21
N ALA A 185 -2.12 31.81 -3.00
CA ALA A 185 -1.60 33.03 -2.39
C ALA A 185 -0.28 33.51 -3.04
N HIS A 186 0.52 32.59 -3.58
CA HIS A 186 1.84 32.88 -4.13
C HIS A 186 2.05 32.30 -5.55
N PRO A 187 1.34 32.82 -6.58
CA PRO A 187 1.45 32.31 -7.94
C PRO A 187 2.88 32.37 -8.53
N PHE A 188 3.71 33.29 -8.02
CA PHE A 188 5.10 33.45 -8.46
C PHE A 188 5.98 32.23 -8.20
N ILE A 189 5.62 31.38 -7.22
CA ILE A 189 6.38 30.15 -6.93
C ILE A 189 6.42 29.30 -8.20
N LYS A 190 5.28 29.02 -8.83
CA LYS A 190 5.20 28.22 -10.07
C LYS A 190 6.05 28.78 -11.21
N ARG A 191 6.18 30.12 -11.32
CA ARG A 191 7.00 30.77 -12.35
C ARG A 191 8.49 30.49 -12.19
N GLN A 192 9.01 30.52 -10.97
CA GLN A 192 10.43 30.25 -10.68
C GLN A 192 10.86 28.81 -11.03
N TRP A 193 9.92 27.86 -11.00
CA TRP A 193 10.17 26.45 -11.27
C TRP A 193 10.22 26.11 -12.77
N LYS A 194 9.43 26.81 -13.59
CA LYS A 194 9.39 26.62 -15.05
C LYS A 194 10.75 26.90 -15.73
N GLU A 195 11.60 27.71 -15.10
CA GLU A 195 12.92 28.09 -15.60
C GLU A 195 14.04 27.14 -15.14
N ARG A 196 13.80 26.29 -14.13
CA ARG A 196 14.84 25.51 -13.43
C ARG A 196 14.72 23.99 -13.58
N LEU A 197 13.53 23.47 -13.86
CA LEU A 197 13.33 22.04 -14.10
C LEU A 197 13.40 21.75 -15.61
N ILE A 198 14.38 20.91 -15.96
CA ILE A 198 14.65 20.40 -17.31
C ILE A 198 13.34 19.90 -17.93
N SER A 199 12.86 20.59 -18.97
CA SER A 199 11.56 20.39 -19.63
C SER A 199 11.33 18.99 -20.23
N ASP A 200 12.37 18.15 -20.27
CA ASP A 200 12.36 16.92 -21.08
C ASP A 200 12.28 15.63 -20.24
N SER A 201 12.27 15.75 -18.90
CA SER A 201 12.13 14.58 -18.03
C SER A 201 10.65 14.14 -18.02
N LYS A 202 10.31 13.08 -18.77
CA LYS A 202 8.98 12.45 -18.71
C LYS A 202 8.75 11.90 -17.29
N ILE A 203 8.02 12.65 -16.46
CA ILE A 203 7.58 12.21 -15.14
C ILE A 203 6.24 11.48 -15.28
N SER A 204 6.17 10.27 -14.72
CA SER A 204 4.93 9.49 -14.68
C SER A 204 4.14 9.77 -13.40
N PHE A 205 2.83 9.98 -13.49
CA PHE A 205 1.98 10.07 -12.30
C PHE A 205 1.46 8.68 -11.91
N ILE A 206 1.80 8.23 -10.70
CA ILE A 206 1.49 6.87 -10.21
C ILE A 206 0.61 6.98 -8.98
N ILE A 207 -0.70 6.83 -9.16
CA ILE A 207 -1.64 6.88 -8.04
C ILE A 207 -1.39 5.68 -7.12
N ARG A 208 -1.31 5.94 -5.81
CA ARG A 208 -1.25 4.89 -4.80
C ARG A 208 -2.41 3.92 -4.92
N LYS A 209 -2.08 2.65 -5.08
CA LYS A 209 -3.00 1.56 -4.77
C LYS A 209 -3.28 1.57 -3.26
N ASN A 210 -4.51 1.92 -2.87
CA ASN A 210 -4.92 1.96 -1.48
C ASN A 210 -5.42 0.59 -1.03
N TYR A 211 -4.63 -0.09 -0.21
CA TYR A 211 -4.94 -1.45 0.25
C TYR A 211 -5.58 -1.50 1.64
N THR A 212 -5.66 -0.38 2.38
CA THR A 212 -6.28 -0.37 3.72
C THR A 212 -7.80 -0.32 3.66
N GLU A 213 -8.37 0.09 2.52
CA GLU A 213 -9.79 -0.08 2.18
C GLU A 213 -10.19 -1.56 2.01
N HIS A 214 -9.25 -2.50 2.17
CA HIS A 214 -9.46 -3.94 1.93
C HIS A 214 -9.83 -4.74 3.18
N LEU A 215 -10.08 -4.08 4.32
CA LEU A 215 -10.71 -4.77 5.44
C LEU A 215 -12.20 -4.94 5.10
N PRO A 216 -12.74 -6.17 5.09
CA PRO A 216 -14.15 -6.40 4.81
C PRO A 216 -15.01 -5.46 5.65
N GLY A 217 -15.91 -4.73 4.99
CA GLY A 217 -16.98 -4.00 5.65
C GLY A 217 -17.76 -4.97 6.55
N TYR A 218 -17.90 -4.58 7.81
CA TYR A 218 -18.57 -5.25 8.92
C TYR A 218 -19.48 -6.46 8.61
N GLY A 219 -19.24 -7.55 9.34
CA GLY A 219 -20.16 -8.70 9.48
C GLY A 219 -19.70 -9.71 10.54
N TYR A 220 -18.95 -9.28 11.55
CA TYR A 220 -18.43 -10.15 12.61
C TYR A 220 -19.43 -10.23 13.76
N LYS A 221 -19.55 -11.39 14.40
CA LYS A 221 -20.48 -11.60 15.52
C LYS A 221 -20.05 -10.82 16.76
N SER A 222 -18.80 -10.36 16.82
CA SER A 222 -18.29 -9.54 17.93
C SER A 222 -17.20 -8.54 17.50
N PHE A 223 -17.03 -7.50 18.32
CA PHE A 223 -15.93 -6.54 18.25
C PHE A 223 -14.54 -7.22 18.27
N PHE A 224 -14.40 -8.29 19.06
CA PHE A 224 -13.15 -9.05 19.22
C PHE A 224 -12.71 -9.76 17.94
N GLU A 225 -13.64 -10.32 17.17
CA GLU A 225 -13.33 -10.97 15.89
C GLU A 225 -12.80 -9.97 14.86
N GLY A 226 -13.45 -8.81 14.76
CA GLY A 226 -12.97 -7.71 13.92
C GLY A 226 -11.60 -7.19 14.35
N PHE A 227 -11.34 -7.13 15.66
CA PHE A 227 -10.04 -6.76 16.21
C PHE A 227 -8.95 -7.77 15.84
N LYS A 228 -9.18 -9.08 16.00
CA LYS A 228 -8.20 -10.13 15.65
C LYS A 228 -7.76 -10.06 14.18
N ILE A 229 -8.70 -9.83 13.27
CA ILE A 229 -8.37 -9.73 11.83
C ILE A 229 -7.48 -8.53 11.53
N LYS A 230 -7.56 -7.43 12.29
CA LYS A 230 -6.65 -6.29 12.11
C LYS A 230 -5.19 -6.62 12.38
N PHE A 231 -4.90 -7.68 13.15
CA PHE A 231 -3.54 -8.13 13.43
C PHE A 231 -3.06 -9.27 12.52
N LEU A 232 -3.95 -9.85 11.70
CA LEU A 232 -3.54 -10.85 10.74
C LEU A 232 -2.78 -10.20 9.57
N PRO A 233 -1.71 -10.83 9.06
CA PRO A 233 -0.90 -10.27 7.99
C PRO A 233 -1.63 -10.24 6.65
N PHE A 234 -1.06 -9.53 5.68
CA PHE A 234 -1.38 -9.68 4.28
C PHE A 234 -0.56 -10.81 3.64
N ILE A 235 -1.16 -11.48 2.66
CA ILE A 235 -0.51 -12.49 1.82
C ILE A 235 -0.02 -11.80 0.55
N VAL A 236 1.29 -11.78 0.34
CA VAL A 236 1.94 -11.33 -0.89
C VAL A 236 2.45 -12.54 -1.65
N CYS A 237 2.06 -12.70 -2.90
CA CYS A 237 2.53 -13.80 -3.74
C CYS A 237 3.64 -13.34 -4.66
N ASN A 238 4.80 -14.00 -4.63
CA ASN A 238 5.92 -13.67 -5.52
C ASN A 238 5.73 -14.22 -6.95
N ASN A 239 4.87 -15.24 -7.13
CA ASN A 239 4.58 -15.82 -8.44
C ASN A 239 3.60 -14.95 -9.25
N CYS A 240 2.44 -14.65 -8.67
CA CYS A 240 1.40 -13.90 -9.38
C CYS A 240 1.34 -12.42 -8.97
N ASN A 241 2.21 -11.92 -8.10
CA ASN A 241 2.18 -10.55 -7.58
C ASN A 241 0.83 -10.16 -6.95
N SER A 242 0.01 -11.14 -6.56
CA SER A 242 -1.26 -10.85 -5.88
C SER A 242 -1.00 -10.39 -4.46
N PHE A 243 -1.83 -9.48 -4.00
CA PHE A 243 -1.92 -9.08 -2.61
C PHE A 243 -3.27 -9.49 -2.05
N SER A 244 -3.32 -10.18 -0.92
CA SER A 244 -4.54 -10.69 -0.30
C SER A 244 -4.59 -10.50 1.20
N PHE A 245 -5.78 -10.36 1.77
CA PHE A 245 -5.96 -10.43 3.22
C PHE A 245 -6.28 -11.89 3.61
N THR A 246 -5.98 -12.23 4.86
CA THR A 246 -6.29 -13.54 5.43
C THR A 246 -7.26 -13.43 6.62
N PHE A 247 -7.98 -14.52 6.88
CA PHE A 247 -8.85 -14.69 8.05
C PHE A 247 -8.24 -15.64 9.11
N SER A 248 -7.05 -16.18 8.86
CA SER A 248 -6.27 -16.99 9.80
C SER A 248 -4.77 -16.82 9.56
N ASP A 249 -3.99 -17.13 10.58
CA ASP A 249 -2.55 -17.35 10.58
C ASP A 249 -2.11 -18.63 9.85
N GLU A 250 -3.00 -19.60 9.66
CA GLU A 250 -2.74 -20.87 8.95
C GLU A 250 -2.89 -20.71 7.43
N VAL A 251 -1.99 -19.92 6.82
CA VAL A 251 -1.93 -19.70 5.37
C VAL A 251 -0.72 -20.42 4.78
N ALA A 252 -0.94 -21.20 3.72
CA ALA A 252 0.11 -21.91 3.01
C ALA A 252 0.12 -21.65 1.49
N PHE A 253 -0.95 -21.03 0.95
CA PHE A 253 -1.15 -20.89 -0.49
C PHE A 253 -1.62 -19.47 -0.86
N CYS A 254 -1.22 -19.03 -2.05
CA CYS A 254 -1.74 -17.83 -2.67
C CYS A 254 -3.22 -18.03 -3.05
N PRO A 255 -4.15 -17.17 -2.58
CA PRO A 255 -5.57 -17.28 -2.91
C PRO A 255 -5.89 -17.10 -4.40
N VAL A 256 -4.98 -16.57 -5.20
CA VAL A 256 -5.20 -16.26 -6.63
C VAL A 256 -4.61 -17.32 -7.56
N CYS A 257 -3.44 -17.88 -7.24
CA CYS A 257 -2.73 -18.80 -8.13
C CYS A 257 -2.33 -20.13 -7.49
N ALA A 258 -2.72 -20.40 -6.25
CA ALA A 258 -2.33 -21.59 -5.48
C ALA A 258 -0.82 -21.81 -5.31
N SER A 259 0.04 -20.83 -5.63
CA SER A 259 1.47 -20.94 -5.35
C SER A 259 1.74 -20.95 -3.84
N LYS A 260 2.73 -21.74 -3.42
CA LYS A 260 3.29 -21.73 -2.05
C LYS A 260 4.35 -20.63 -1.85
N ASP A 261 4.79 -19.98 -2.94
CA ASP A 261 5.76 -18.88 -2.91
C ASP A 261 5.07 -17.57 -2.48
N ILE A 262 4.77 -17.51 -1.18
CA ILE A 262 4.10 -16.40 -0.52
C ILE A 262 4.95 -15.82 0.61
N ARG A 263 4.77 -14.53 0.86
CA ARG A 263 5.26 -13.81 2.03
C ARG A 263 4.08 -13.28 2.83
N LEU A 264 4.21 -13.31 4.15
CA LEU A 264 3.25 -12.69 5.05
C LEU A 264 3.80 -11.34 5.48
N GLU A 265 3.11 -10.27 5.11
CA GLU A 265 3.52 -8.89 5.39
C GLU A 265 2.57 -8.26 6.41
N ASP A 266 3.11 -7.47 7.33
CA ASP A 266 2.28 -6.79 8.33
C ASP A 266 1.32 -5.79 7.68
N LYS A 267 0.16 -5.57 8.30
CA LYS A 267 -0.84 -4.60 7.79
C LYS A 267 -0.39 -3.14 7.83
N THR A 268 0.78 -2.92 8.40
CA THR A 268 1.49 -1.66 8.58
C THR A 268 2.34 -1.29 7.36
N ALA A 269 2.43 -2.20 6.37
CA ALA A 269 3.26 -2.07 5.19
C ALA A 269 3.11 -0.68 4.52
N LYS A 270 4.25 -0.01 4.31
CA LYS A 270 4.35 1.35 3.80
C LYS A 270 4.16 1.36 2.28
N PHE A 271 2.96 1.03 1.82
CA PHE A 271 2.61 0.68 0.42
C PHE A 271 3.13 1.59 -0.72
N HIS A 272 3.64 2.79 -0.44
CA HIS A 272 4.23 3.69 -1.44
C HIS A 272 5.75 3.66 -1.53
N GLU A 273 6.41 3.22 -0.46
CA GLU A 273 7.86 3.22 -0.32
C GLU A 273 8.48 1.83 -0.55
N THR A 274 7.66 0.88 -0.98
CA THR A 274 8.01 -0.53 -1.05
C THR A 274 7.68 -1.12 -2.43
N GLU A 275 8.11 -2.36 -2.67
CA GLU A 275 7.88 -3.12 -3.92
C GLU A 275 6.37 -3.29 -4.24
N GLU A 276 5.50 -2.99 -3.28
CA GLU A 276 4.06 -3.17 -3.28
C GLU A 276 3.33 -2.39 -4.40
N GLN A 277 3.91 -1.31 -4.95
CA GLN A 277 3.36 -0.69 -6.16
C GLN A 277 3.36 -1.63 -7.37
N LYS A 278 4.27 -2.62 -7.39
CA LYS A 278 4.39 -3.64 -8.43
C LYS A 278 3.36 -4.77 -8.28
N LEU A 279 2.58 -4.79 -7.20
CA LEU A 279 1.53 -5.79 -6.98
C LEU A 279 0.40 -5.63 -8.00
N PHE A 280 -0.17 -6.75 -8.42
CA PHE A 280 -1.30 -6.78 -9.34
C PHE A 280 -2.61 -6.86 -8.55
N GLU A 281 -3.54 -5.95 -8.85
CA GLU A 281 -4.88 -5.98 -8.27
C GLU A 281 -5.79 -6.82 -9.15
N TYR A 282 -6.13 -8.00 -8.64
CA TYR A 282 -7.03 -8.92 -9.31
C TYR A 282 -8.50 -8.56 -9.05
N LYS A 283 -9.38 -8.94 -9.99
CA LYS A 283 -10.83 -8.89 -9.85
C LYS A 283 -11.24 -9.47 -8.51
N LYS A 284 -12.09 -8.74 -7.80
CA LYS A 284 -12.62 -9.10 -6.49
C LYS A 284 -14.10 -8.74 -6.42
N PHE A 285 -14.84 -9.53 -5.68
CA PHE A 285 -16.20 -9.21 -5.24
C PHE A 285 -16.15 -8.70 -3.81
N ASN A 286 -17.03 -7.75 -3.52
CA ASN A 286 -17.21 -7.27 -2.15
C ASN A 286 -17.93 -8.35 -1.34
N VAL A 287 -17.32 -8.74 -0.23
CA VAL A 287 -17.84 -9.77 0.67
C VAL A 287 -17.87 -9.24 2.10
N ALA A 288 -18.89 -9.66 2.85
CA ALA A 288 -19.10 -9.34 4.24
C ALA A 288 -19.21 -10.62 5.08
N GLY A 289 -18.82 -10.48 6.35
CA GLY A 289 -18.99 -11.52 7.36
C GLY A 289 -18.10 -12.76 7.24
N LYS A 290 -18.34 -13.69 8.16
CA LYS A 290 -17.75 -15.04 8.20
C LYS A 290 -18.88 -16.07 8.29
N PRO A 291 -19.13 -16.85 7.23
CA PRO A 291 -18.33 -16.97 6.01
C PRO A 291 -18.45 -15.75 5.09
N SER A 292 -17.51 -15.60 4.15
CA SER A 292 -17.42 -14.45 3.24
C SER A 292 -18.56 -14.44 2.23
N HIS A 293 -19.66 -13.82 2.64
CA HIS A 293 -20.89 -13.68 1.88
C HIS A 293 -20.81 -12.48 0.96
N LEU A 294 -21.22 -12.61 -0.30
CA LEU A 294 -21.32 -11.49 -1.23
C LEU A 294 -22.19 -10.38 -0.64
N SER A 295 -21.74 -9.13 -0.73
CA SER A 295 -22.37 -7.97 -0.07
C SER A 295 -23.09 -7.02 -1.03
N GLU A 296 -23.15 -7.39 -2.30
CA GLU A 296 -23.75 -6.60 -3.39
C GLU A 296 -24.94 -7.36 -3.98
N GLU A 297 -25.36 -7.04 -5.21
CA GLU A 297 -26.32 -7.85 -5.95
C GLU A 297 -25.69 -9.13 -6.52
N CYS A 298 -26.50 -10.14 -6.83
CA CYS A 298 -26.03 -11.37 -7.46
C CYS A 298 -25.38 -11.07 -8.82
N PRO A 299 -24.08 -11.39 -9.04
CA PRO A 299 -23.38 -11.00 -10.27
C PRO A 299 -23.87 -11.75 -11.51
N ASN A 300 -24.66 -12.81 -11.33
CA ASN A 300 -25.20 -13.59 -12.44
C ASN A 300 -26.59 -13.12 -12.90
N CYS A 301 -27.44 -12.63 -12.00
CA CYS A 301 -28.82 -12.27 -12.34
C CYS A 301 -29.30 -10.91 -11.81
N GLY A 302 -28.44 -10.17 -11.09
CA GLY A 302 -28.76 -8.84 -10.55
C GLY A 302 -29.81 -8.84 -9.43
N SER A 303 -30.16 -9.99 -8.85
CA SER A 303 -31.11 -10.02 -7.74
C SER A 303 -30.47 -9.48 -6.46
N GLU A 304 -31.27 -8.87 -5.60
CA GLU A 304 -30.86 -8.58 -4.23
C GLU A 304 -30.44 -9.88 -3.51
N ILE A 305 -29.56 -9.73 -2.53
CA ILE A 305 -29.02 -10.84 -1.76
C ILE A 305 -29.78 -10.98 -0.44
N ASP A 306 -30.30 -12.18 -0.19
CA ASP A 306 -30.65 -12.62 1.15
C ASP A 306 -29.41 -13.15 1.88
N TYR A 307 -28.98 -12.45 2.93
CA TYR A 307 -27.83 -12.82 3.76
C TYR A 307 -28.05 -14.08 4.62
N GLN A 308 -29.26 -14.62 4.67
CA GLN A 308 -29.54 -15.92 5.32
C GLN A 308 -29.34 -17.11 4.38
N SER A 309 -29.34 -16.88 3.05
CA SER A 309 -29.19 -17.93 2.07
C SER A 309 -27.74 -18.09 1.62
N ASN A 310 -27.29 -19.33 1.45
CA ASN A 310 -25.95 -19.60 0.90
C ASN A 310 -25.89 -19.47 -0.63
N PHE A 311 -27.05 -19.33 -1.28
CA PHE A 311 -27.23 -19.32 -2.73
C PHE A 311 -28.28 -18.31 -3.17
N CYS A 312 -28.15 -17.79 -4.39
CA CYS A 312 -29.15 -16.93 -4.99
C CYS A 312 -30.42 -17.75 -5.27
N GLU A 313 -31.56 -17.33 -4.74
CA GLU A 313 -32.83 -18.04 -4.94
C GLU A 313 -33.32 -18.01 -6.40
N ILE A 314 -32.87 -17.02 -7.18
CA ILE A 314 -33.29 -16.82 -8.58
C ILE A 314 -32.49 -17.67 -9.55
N CYS A 315 -31.16 -17.70 -9.40
CA CYS A 315 -30.28 -18.37 -10.36
C CYS A 315 -29.45 -19.50 -9.76
N GLY A 316 -29.54 -19.71 -8.45
CA GLY A 316 -28.80 -20.72 -7.68
C GLY A 316 -27.39 -20.31 -7.28
N LEU A 317 -26.80 -19.22 -7.81
CA LEU A 317 -25.37 -18.91 -7.59
C LEU A 317 -24.97 -18.95 -6.11
N PHE A 318 -23.89 -19.66 -5.72
CA PHE A 318 -23.34 -19.57 -4.38
C PHE A 318 -22.94 -18.13 -4.07
N LEU A 319 -23.53 -17.60 -3.01
CA LEU A 319 -23.24 -16.24 -2.53
C LEU A 319 -22.06 -16.21 -1.56
N ILE A 320 -21.62 -17.38 -1.09
CA ILE A 320 -20.50 -17.52 -0.17
C ILE A 320 -19.30 -18.13 -0.90
N ASN A 321 -18.15 -17.46 -0.79
CA ASN A 321 -16.90 -18.02 -1.28
C ASN A 321 -16.32 -19.00 -0.26
N ARG A 322 -16.40 -20.30 -0.55
CA ARG A 322 -15.90 -21.37 0.32
C ARG A 322 -14.94 -22.29 -0.44
N CYS A 323 -14.10 -22.98 0.31
CA CYS A 323 -13.28 -24.06 -0.21
C CYS A 323 -14.20 -25.19 -0.74
N THR A 324 -13.83 -25.83 -1.85
CA THR A 324 -14.53 -27.04 -2.35
C THR A 324 -13.93 -28.33 -1.81
N GLY A 325 -12.75 -28.27 -1.19
CA GLY A 325 -11.96 -29.43 -0.79
C GLY A 325 -11.35 -30.21 -1.97
N GLN A 326 -11.45 -29.69 -3.19
CA GLN A 326 -11.02 -30.36 -4.41
C GLN A 326 -9.87 -29.61 -5.08
N ASP A 327 -8.85 -30.37 -5.49
CA ASP A 327 -7.75 -29.83 -6.30
C ASP A 327 -8.25 -29.49 -7.71
N GLU A 328 -7.62 -28.49 -8.34
CA GLU A 328 -8.00 -28.03 -9.67
C GLU A 328 -7.94 -29.16 -10.71
N MET A 329 -6.99 -30.09 -10.55
CA MET A 329 -6.82 -31.25 -11.42
C MET A 329 -8.01 -32.21 -11.41
N ASN A 330 -8.85 -32.17 -10.36
CA ASN A 330 -10.05 -33.00 -10.29
C ASN A 330 -11.18 -32.41 -11.17
N PHE A 331 -11.04 -31.17 -11.64
CA PHE A 331 -12.03 -30.55 -12.51
C PHE A 331 -11.60 -30.58 -13.99
N ALA A 332 -12.49 -31.07 -14.84
CA ALA A 332 -12.41 -30.91 -16.28
C ALA A 332 -12.81 -29.48 -16.67
N ARG A 333 -12.11 -28.88 -17.64
CA ARG A 333 -12.40 -27.55 -18.17
C ARG A 333 -12.73 -27.57 -19.66
N ASN A 334 -13.51 -26.58 -20.09
CA ASN A 334 -13.74 -26.29 -21.49
C ASN A 334 -12.45 -25.73 -22.11
N LYS A 335 -11.96 -26.34 -23.19
CA LYS A 335 -10.70 -25.92 -23.83
C LYS A 335 -10.76 -24.52 -24.45
N SER A 336 -11.94 -24.06 -24.85
CA SER A 336 -12.16 -22.76 -25.50
C SER A 336 -12.46 -21.65 -24.51
N THR A 337 -13.29 -21.91 -23.50
CA THR A 337 -13.75 -20.88 -22.54
C THR A 337 -13.03 -20.94 -21.20
N ASN A 338 -12.23 -21.98 -20.96
CA ASN A 338 -11.58 -22.27 -19.68
C ASN A 338 -12.54 -22.50 -18.49
N GLU A 339 -13.86 -22.56 -18.76
CA GLU A 339 -14.90 -22.79 -17.76
C GLU A 339 -14.84 -24.21 -17.20
N PHE A 340 -15.13 -24.35 -15.92
CA PHE A 340 -15.21 -25.67 -15.29
C PHE A 340 -16.44 -26.43 -15.77
N LEU A 341 -16.25 -27.69 -16.17
CA LEU A 341 -17.29 -28.56 -16.74
C LEU A 341 -17.75 -29.66 -15.78
N TYR A 342 -16.82 -30.49 -15.31
CA TYR A 342 -17.13 -31.64 -14.46
C TYR A 342 -16.09 -31.80 -13.35
N LEU A 343 -16.54 -32.16 -12.14
CA LEU A 343 -15.68 -32.69 -11.09
C LEU A 343 -15.62 -34.22 -11.20
N THR A 344 -14.42 -34.78 -11.23
CA THR A 344 -14.19 -36.23 -11.18
C THR A 344 -13.98 -36.63 -9.72
N VAL A 345 -14.87 -37.49 -9.20
CA VAL A 345 -14.76 -38.05 -7.85
C VAL A 345 -14.33 -39.50 -7.98
N TYR A 346 -13.12 -39.79 -7.51
CA TYR A 346 -12.58 -41.14 -7.51
C TYR A 346 -13.21 -41.95 -6.37
N GLY A 347 -13.85 -43.07 -6.72
CA GLY A 347 -14.28 -44.05 -5.73
C GLY A 347 -13.07 -44.68 -5.02
N PRO A 348 -13.24 -45.22 -3.79
CA PRO A 348 -12.16 -45.80 -2.98
C PRO A 348 -11.42 -46.98 -3.66
N PHE A 349 -11.94 -47.50 -4.76
CA PHE A 349 -11.37 -48.63 -5.50
C PHE A 349 -11.08 -48.33 -6.99
N GLY A 350 -11.10 -47.05 -7.40
CA GLY A 350 -10.63 -46.59 -8.73
C GLY A 350 -11.42 -47.05 -9.96
N ASN A 351 -12.52 -47.79 -9.78
CA ASN A 351 -13.32 -48.35 -10.88
C ASN A 351 -14.67 -47.64 -11.09
N ASP A 352 -15.06 -46.73 -10.19
CA ASP A 352 -16.35 -46.02 -10.21
C ASP A 352 -16.11 -44.50 -10.13
N ASP A 353 -15.55 -43.92 -11.21
CA ASP A 353 -15.38 -42.47 -11.31
C ASP A 353 -16.74 -41.80 -11.55
N ALA A 354 -17.25 -41.13 -10.53
CA ALA A 354 -18.45 -40.31 -10.67
C ALA A 354 -18.07 -38.94 -11.25
N ARG A 355 -18.74 -38.53 -12.32
CA ARG A 355 -18.62 -37.17 -12.87
C ARG A 355 -19.78 -36.32 -12.41
N ILE A 356 -19.48 -35.25 -11.69
CA ILE A 356 -20.45 -34.27 -11.22
C ILE A 356 -20.38 -33.05 -12.15
N ASP A 357 -21.50 -32.72 -12.81
CA ASP A 357 -21.61 -31.51 -13.63
C ASP A 357 -21.54 -30.25 -12.77
N VAL A 358 -20.53 -29.41 -13.00
CA VAL A 358 -20.30 -28.14 -12.30
C VAL A 358 -20.65 -26.91 -13.13
N THR A 359 -21.14 -27.10 -14.36
CA THR A 359 -21.66 -26.04 -15.24
C THR A 359 -23.09 -25.64 -14.88
N SER A 360 -23.83 -26.55 -14.27
CA SER A 360 -25.27 -26.43 -14.13
C SER A 360 -25.69 -25.65 -12.88
N LYS A 361 -26.84 -24.98 -12.97
CA LYS A 361 -27.60 -24.49 -11.80
C LYS A 361 -27.91 -25.59 -10.76
N ASN A 362 -27.68 -26.87 -11.07
CA ASN A 362 -27.94 -28.03 -10.20
C ASN A 362 -26.78 -28.38 -9.26
N LEU A 363 -25.59 -27.78 -9.41
CA LEU A 363 -24.55 -27.87 -8.37
C LEU A 363 -25.05 -27.23 -7.05
N LEU A 364 -26.01 -26.32 -7.16
CA LEU A 364 -26.30 -25.26 -6.21
C LEU A 364 -27.31 -25.64 -5.11
N SER A 365 -27.93 -26.81 -5.18
CA SER A 365 -28.87 -27.31 -4.15
C SER A 365 -28.49 -28.64 -3.50
N ASN A 366 -27.61 -29.45 -4.10
CA ASN A 366 -27.43 -30.85 -3.70
C ASN A 366 -25.99 -31.34 -3.51
N THR A 367 -24.97 -30.51 -3.74
CA THR A 367 -23.59 -30.91 -3.43
C THR A 367 -23.14 -30.31 -2.11
N ASN A 368 -23.20 -31.12 -1.05
CA ASN A 368 -22.30 -30.92 0.07
C ASN A 368 -20.90 -31.27 -0.45
N PHE A 369 -20.15 -30.28 -0.93
CA PHE A 369 -18.70 -30.41 -0.95
C PHE A 369 -18.31 -30.85 0.46
N GLN A 370 -17.90 -32.10 0.62
CA GLN A 370 -17.48 -32.62 1.91
C GLN A 370 -16.12 -31.98 2.20
N THR A 371 -16.15 -30.82 2.85
CA THR A 371 -14.96 -30.02 3.11
C THR A 371 -14.49 -30.29 4.52
N ASP A 372 -13.30 -30.86 4.66
CA ASP A 372 -12.58 -30.85 5.96
C ASP A 372 -11.96 -29.47 6.27
N CYS A 373 -12.16 -28.48 5.38
CA CYS A 373 -11.55 -27.16 5.44
C CYS A 373 -12.59 -26.04 5.59
N ASP A 374 -12.83 -25.61 6.84
CA ASP A 374 -13.71 -24.49 7.19
C ASP A 374 -13.08 -23.10 6.99
N TYR A 375 -12.07 -22.99 6.13
CA TYR A 375 -11.37 -21.73 5.89
C TYR A 375 -12.24 -20.76 5.07
N ALA A 376 -12.52 -19.59 5.65
CA ALA A 376 -13.24 -18.52 4.96
C ALA A 376 -12.39 -17.94 3.82
N CYS A 377 -12.89 -18.03 2.59
CA CYS A 377 -12.15 -17.57 1.41
C CYS A 377 -12.53 -16.12 1.07
N SER A 378 -11.53 -15.25 0.86
CA SER A 378 -11.79 -13.83 0.52
C SER A 378 -12.56 -13.67 -0.79
N GLY A 379 -13.18 -12.52 -1.01
CA GLY A 379 -13.94 -12.21 -2.24
C GLY A 379 -13.12 -12.14 -3.54
N LYS A 380 -11.82 -12.45 -3.51
CA LYS A 380 -10.94 -12.61 -4.69
C LYS A 380 -10.27 -13.99 -4.78
N ALA A 381 -10.55 -14.85 -3.80
CA ALA A 381 -9.91 -16.14 -3.69
C ALA A 381 -10.48 -17.08 -4.76
N ARG A 382 -9.61 -17.51 -5.67
CA ARG A 382 -9.80 -18.62 -6.58
C ARG A 382 -9.45 -19.97 -5.96
N TYR A 383 -8.53 -19.92 -5.00
CA TYR A 383 -8.03 -21.05 -4.24
C TYR A 383 -8.09 -20.74 -2.74
N CYS A 384 -8.26 -21.79 -1.94
CA CYS A 384 -8.22 -21.70 -0.49
C CYS A 384 -6.80 -21.39 -0.03
N ALA A 385 -6.63 -20.34 0.78
CA ALA A 385 -5.32 -19.93 1.28
C ALA A 385 -4.69 -20.95 2.24
N LYS A 386 -5.51 -21.81 2.86
CA LYS A 386 -5.08 -22.84 3.81
C LYS A 386 -4.66 -24.15 3.13
N CYS A 387 -5.49 -24.69 2.24
CA CYS A 387 -5.27 -26.02 1.65
C CYS A 387 -4.98 -26.03 0.14
N GLY A 388 -5.10 -24.89 -0.56
CA GLY A 388 -4.83 -24.80 -2.00
C GLY A 388 -5.97 -25.25 -2.92
N SER A 389 -7.02 -25.88 -2.38
CA SER A 389 -8.17 -26.35 -3.16
C SER A 389 -8.95 -25.21 -3.83
N VAL A 390 -9.63 -25.51 -4.92
CA VAL A 390 -10.46 -24.55 -5.68
C VAL A 390 -11.59 -23.99 -4.79
N THR A 391 -12.03 -22.76 -5.06
CA THR A 391 -13.17 -22.16 -4.35
C THR A 391 -14.47 -22.18 -5.15
N THR A 392 -15.60 -22.06 -4.47
CA THR A 392 -16.92 -22.00 -5.13
C THR A 392 -17.04 -20.84 -6.11
N PHE A 393 -16.46 -19.66 -5.82
CA PHE A 393 -16.51 -18.56 -6.78
C PHE A 393 -15.73 -18.86 -8.05
N TYR A 394 -14.62 -19.60 -7.96
CA TYR A 394 -13.85 -19.95 -9.14
C TYR A 394 -14.51 -21.05 -9.96
N VAL A 395 -15.05 -22.10 -9.31
CA VAL A 395 -15.80 -23.16 -10.02
C VAL A 395 -16.98 -22.59 -10.80
N GLN A 396 -17.65 -21.56 -10.27
CA GLN A 396 -18.77 -20.89 -10.93
C GLN A 396 -18.34 -19.87 -12.01
N SER A 397 -17.05 -19.85 -12.38
CA SER A 397 -16.50 -18.97 -13.41
C SER A 397 -16.73 -17.47 -13.14
N LEU A 398 -16.82 -17.07 -11.86
CA LEU A 398 -16.91 -15.64 -11.49
C LEU A 398 -15.59 -14.89 -11.72
N PHE A 399 -14.49 -15.64 -11.86
CA PHE A 399 -13.15 -15.15 -12.13
C PHE A 399 -12.52 -15.88 -13.31
N ASP A 400 -11.79 -15.14 -14.14
CA ASP A 400 -10.92 -15.71 -15.17
C ASP A 400 -9.70 -16.38 -14.53
N ASN A 401 -8.96 -17.16 -15.32
CA ASN A 401 -7.64 -17.61 -14.90
C ASN A 401 -6.73 -16.39 -14.62
N TRP A 402 -5.90 -16.47 -13.58
CA TRP A 402 -5.07 -15.34 -13.16
C TRP A 402 -4.05 -14.90 -14.23
N GLN A 403 -3.62 -15.81 -15.10
CA GLN A 403 -2.72 -15.51 -16.22
C GLN A 403 -3.44 -14.73 -17.32
N GLU A 404 -4.67 -15.16 -17.65
CA GLU A 404 -5.54 -14.49 -18.62
C GLU A 404 -5.88 -13.08 -18.13
N GLU A 405 -6.28 -12.92 -16.86
CA GLU A 405 -6.62 -11.61 -16.30
C GLU A 405 -5.41 -10.65 -16.34
N LYS A 406 -4.21 -11.15 -16.01
CA LYS A 406 -2.97 -10.37 -16.12
C LYS A 406 -2.65 -9.95 -17.55
N MET A 407 -2.80 -10.87 -18.50
CA MET A 407 -2.54 -10.62 -19.91
C MET A 407 -3.51 -9.57 -20.46
N ASN A 408 -4.80 -9.70 -20.12
CA ASN A 408 -5.85 -8.77 -20.54
C ASN A 408 -5.64 -7.37 -19.96
N ALA A 409 -5.17 -7.26 -18.71
CA ALA A 409 -4.87 -5.98 -18.09
C ALA A 409 -3.58 -5.30 -18.62
N ALA A 410 -2.68 -6.06 -19.26
CA ALA A 410 -1.47 -5.51 -19.88
C ALA A 410 -1.74 -4.89 -21.26
N LEU A 411 -2.90 -5.17 -21.85
CA LEU A 411 -3.35 -4.49 -23.06
C LEU A 411 -3.74 -3.05 -22.68
N PRO A 412 -3.25 -2.02 -23.40
CA PRO A 412 -3.62 -0.65 -23.11
C PRO A 412 -5.14 -0.52 -23.21
N ALA A 413 -5.78 -0.28 -22.07
CA ALA A 413 -7.15 0.22 -22.05
C ALA A 413 -7.13 1.53 -22.82
N ASP A 414 -7.89 1.61 -23.92
CA ASP A 414 -8.11 2.86 -24.63
C ASP A 414 -8.57 3.90 -23.61
N LEU A 415 -7.67 4.82 -23.25
CA LEU A 415 -7.98 5.90 -22.34
C LEU A 415 -8.99 6.81 -23.05
N PRO A 416 -10.19 7.01 -22.50
CA PRO A 416 -11.10 8.01 -23.05
C PRO A 416 -10.45 9.38 -22.83
N PHE A 417 -10.17 10.08 -23.92
CA PHE A 417 -9.72 11.47 -23.94
C PHE A 417 -10.75 12.41 -23.29
#